data_AF-A0A9W9SFK2-F1
#
_entry.id   AF-A0A9W9SFK2-F1
#
_cell.length_a   1.000
_cell.length_b   1.000
_cell.length_c   1.000
_cell.angle_alpha   90.00
_cell.angle_beta   90.00
_cell.angle_gamma   90.00
#
_symmetry.space_group_name_H-M   'P 1'
#
loop_
_entity.id
_entity.type
_entity.pdbx_description
1 polymer ?
#
loop_
_entity_poly.entity_id
_entity_poly.type
_entity_poly.pdbx_seq_one_letter_code
_entity_poly.pdbx_strand_id
1 'polypeptide(L)' 'MAFPYKKIIILGATSGIGHKLAERLIQNGSFVIAVGRRKENLDLFVQKHGPARAAGIQFDVCNLDEVQQFVVE' A
#
# COMPACT_ATOMS: atom_id res chain seq x y z
N MET A 1 -20.76 3.88 -2.28
CA MET A 1 -20.07 4.36 -3.50
C MET A 1 -18.91 3.43 -3.78
N ALA A 2 -18.88 2.78 -4.93
CA ALA A 2 -17.74 1.97 -5.33
C ALA A 2 -16.67 2.92 -5.89
N PHE A 3 -15.43 2.82 -5.39
CA PHE A 3 -14.31 3.47 -6.07
C PHE A 3 -14.16 2.82 -7.45
N PRO A 4 -13.99 3.61 -8.54
CA PRO A 4 -13.89 3.04 -9.89
C PRO A 4 -12.62 2.20 -10.07
N TYR A 5 -11.60 2.44 -9.24
CA TYR A 5 -10.32 1.76 -9.31
C TYR A 5 -10.30 0.47 -8.48
N LYS A 6 -9.91 -0.62 -9.15
CA LYS A 6 -9.79 -1.95 -8.54
C LYS A 6 -8.47 -2.16 -7.81
N LYS A 7 -7.40 -1.49 -8.23
CA LYS A 7 -6.06 -1.58 -7.66
C LYS A 7 -5.53 -0.17 -7.42
N ILE A 8 -5.04 0.11 -6.21
CA ILE A 8 -4.64 1.45 -5.77
C ILE A 8 -3.29 1.37 -5.06
N ILE A 9 -2.35 2.24 -5.44
CA ILE A 9 -1.05 2.40 -4.77
C ILE A 9 -1.17 3.56 -3.78
N ILE A 10 -0.70 3.35 -2.55
CA ILE A 10 -0.69 4.38 -1.51
C ILE A 10 0.70 4.51 -0.93
N LEU A 11 1.33 5.66 -1.18
CA LEU A 11 2.58 6.06 -0.57
C LEU A 11 2.33 6.51 0.88
N GLY A 12 3.19 6.09 1.82
CA GLY A 12 3.02 6.41 3.23
C GLY A 12 1.88 5.66 3.91
N ALA A 13 1.55 4.46 3.42
CA ALA A 13 0.44 3.64 3.94
C ALA A 13 0.73 2.97 5.30
N THR A 14 1.94 3.12 5.84
CA THR A 14 2.40 2.45 7.07
C THR A 14 1.89 3.06 8.36
N SER A 15 1.28 4.27 8.33
CA SER A 15 0.75 4.94 9.52
C SER A 15 -0.21 6.10 9.17
N GLY A 16 -0.95 6.59 10.17
CA GLY A 16 -1.73 7.83 10.06
C GLY A 16 -2.81 7.78 8.97
N ILE A 17 -2.88 8.85 8.16
CA ILE A 17 -3.90 9.04 7.13
C ILE A 17 -3.79 7.97 6.05
N GLY A 18 -2.58 7.69 5.55
CA GLY A 18 -2.36 6.69 4.51
C GLY A 18 -2.83 5.29 4.94
N HIS A 19 -2.56 4.91 6.19
CA HIS A 19 -3.03 3.65 6.75
C HIS A 19 -4.57 3.58 6.81
N LYS A 20 -5.22 4.61 7.36
CA LYS A 20 -6.69 4.63 7.46
C LYS A 20 -7.37 4.68 6.09
N LEU A 21 -6.78 5.38 5.12
CA LEU A 21 -7.24 5.40 3.74
C LEU A 21 -7.12 4.02 3.10
N ALA A 22 -5.99 3.35 3.28
CA ALA A 22 -5.76 1.99 2.80
C ALA A 22 -6.80 1.00 3.36
N GLU A 23 -7.05 1.06 4.67
CA GLU A 23 -8.10 0.24 5.31
C GLU A 23 -9.48 0.49 4.69
N ARG A 24 -9.84 1.75 4.49
CA ARG A 24 -11.15 2.12 3.93
C ARG A 24 -11.30 1.65 2.48
N LEU A 25 -10.24 1.73 1.68
CA LEU A 25 -10.27 1.26 0.29
C LEU A 25 -10.41 -0.26 0.21
N ILE A 26 -9.70 -1.01 1.06
CA ILE A 26 -9.84 -2.46 1.16
C ILE A 26 -11.26 -2.86 1.57
N GLN A 27 -11.85 -2.16 2.56
CA GLN A 27 -13.24 -2.39 2.98
C GLN A 27 -14.25 -2.15 1.85
N ASN A 28 -13.94 -1.25 0.92
CA ASN A 28 -14.78 -0.98 -0.25
C ASN A 28 -14.49 -1.93 -1.44
N GLY A 29 -13.65 -2.95 -1.24
CA GLY A 29 -13.38 -3.99 -2.24
C GLY A 29 -12.22 -3.71 -3.19
N SER A 30 -11.46 -2.63 -2.97
CA SER A 30 -10.26 -2.34 -3.77
C SER A 30 -9.05 -3.11 -3.24
N PHE A 31 -8.18 -3.57 -4.14
CA PHE A 31 -6.86 -4.07 -3.79
C PHE A 31 -5.92 -2.90 -3.54
N VAL A 32 -5.21 -2.91 -2.41
CA VAL A 32 -4.30 -1.82 -2.04
C VAL A 32 -2.85 -2.29 -2.01
N ILE A 33 -1.98 -1.56 -2.70
CA ILE A 33 -0.53 -1.68 -2.59
C ILE A 33 -0.07 -0.60 -1.61
N ALA A 34 0.25 -1.02 -0.40
CA ALA A 34 0.79 -0.17 0.64
C ALA A 34 2.28 0.02 0.43
N VAL A 35 2.73 1.26 0.34
CA VAL A 35 4.13 1.61 0.14
C VAL A 35 4.64 2.41 1.33
N GLY A 36 5.83 2.08 1.81
CA GLY A 36 6.48 2.84 2.86
C GLY A 36 7.86 2.28 3.21
N ARG A 37 8.54 2.94 4.15
CA ARG A 37 9.94 2.61 4.50
C ARG A 37 10.07 1.54 5.58
N ARG A 38 9.06 1.45 6.46
CA ARG A 38 9.05 0.56 7.64
C ARG A 38 8.42 -0.78 7.26
N LYS A 39 9.25 -1.79 7.07
CA LYS A 39 8.84 -3.12 6.60
C LYS A 39 7.90 -3.80 7.59
N GLU A 40 8.15 -3.66 8.89
CA GLU A 40 7.36 -4.28 9.96
C GLU A 40 5.90 -3.82 9.90
N ASN A 41 5.68 -2.54 9.62
CA ASN A 41 4.34 -1.97 9.50
C ASN A 41 3.63 -2.44 8.23
N LEU A 42 4.37 -2.65 7.13
CA LEU A 42 3.82 -3.20 5.88
C LEU A 42 3.41 -4.66 6.08
N ASP A 43 4.27 -5.46 6.72
CA ASP A 43 4.00 -6.87 6.99
C ASP A 43 2.78 -7.04 7.89
N LEU A 44 2.65 -6.22 8.94
CA LEU A 44 1.46 -6.19 9.78
C LEU A 44 0.20 -5.79 9.00
N PHE A 45 0.31 -4.84 8.08
CA PHE A 45 -0.80 -4.42 7.24
C PHE A 45 -1.26 -5.55 6.31
N VAL A 46 -0.32 -6.24 5.63
CA VAL A 46 -0.63 -7.37 4.74
C VAL A 46 -1.19 -8.54 5.54
N GLN A 47 -0.63 -8.87 6.71
CA GLN A 47 -1.16 -9.92 7.59
C GLN A 47 -2.60 -9.63 8.03
N LYS A 48 -2.90 -8.37 8.37
CA LYS A 48 -4.23 -7.96 8.84
C LYS A 48 -5.31 -8.05 7.74
N HIS A 49 -4.98 -7.65 6.52
CA HIS A 49 -5.96 -7.56 5.43
C HIS A 49 -5.98 -8.80 4.51
N GLY A 50 -4.91 -9.59 4.55
CA GLY A 50 -4.66 -10.76 3.73
C GLY A 50 -4.04 -10.43 2.37
N PRO A 51 -3.17 -11.31 1.84
CA PRO A 51 -2.45 -11.07 0.59
C PRO A 51 -3.38 -10.99 -0.64
N ALA A 52 -4.61 -11.49 -0.53
CA ALA A 52 -5.62 -11.38 -1.60
C ALA A 52 -6.15 -9.96 -1.81
N ARG A 53 -5.97 -9.06 -0.83
CA ARG A 53 -6.52 -7.68 -0.86
C ARG A 53 -5.48 -6.60 -0.62
N ALA A 54 -4.31 -6.97 -0.09
CA ALA A 54 -3.25 -6.05 0.23
C ALA A 54 -1.88 -6.60 -0.19
N ALA A 55 -1.02 -5.73 -0.70
CA ALA A 55 0.41 -5.98 -0.88
C ALA A 55 1.20 -4.88 -0.17
N GLY A 56 2.40 -5.20 0.30
CA GLY A 56 3.32 -4.26 0.94
C GLY A 56 4.61 -4.18 0.14
N ILE A 57 5.01 -2.97 -0.27
CA ILE A 57 6.27 -2.72 -0.97
C ILE A 57 7.10 -1.75 -0.15
N GLN A 58 8.31 -2.15 0.20
CA GLN A 58 9.24 -1.29 0.91
C GLN A 58 9.92 -0.36 -0.08
N PHE A 59 9.68 0.95 0.04
CA PHE A 59 10.28 1.95 -0.85
C PHE A 59 10.43 3.29 -0.15
N ASP A 60 11.59 3.94 -0.35
CA ASP A 60 11.82 5.33 0.05
C ASP A 60 11.61 6.25 -1.16
N VAL A 61 10.56 7.09 -1.11
CA VAL A 61 10.20 8.02 -2.18
C VAL A 61 11.27 9.09 -2.43
N CYS A 62 12.20 9.29 -1.50
CA CYS A 62 13.34 10.18 -1.69
C CYS A 62 14.46 9.56 -2.54
N ASN A 63 14.47 8.24 -2.73
CA ASN A 63 15.45 7.55 -3.55
C ASN A 63 14.98 7.48 -5.01
N LEU A 64 15.27 8.55 -5.75
CA LEU A 64 14.78 8.72 -7.13
C LEU A 64 15.37 7.70 -8.11
N ASP A 65 16.58 7.19 -7.83
CA ASP A 65 17.27 6.23 -8.69
C ASP A 65 16.55 4.86 -8.70
N GLU A 66 15.90 4.52 -7.58
CA GLU A 66 15.18 3.26 -7.41
C GLU A 66 13.72 3.32 -7.90
N VAL A 67 13.21 4.50 -8.30
CA VAL A 67 11.82 4.65 -8.77
C VAL A 67 11.51 3.75 -9.97
N GLN A 68 12.45 3.60 -10.90
CA GLN A 68 12.27 2.73 -12.06
C GLN A 68 12.12 1.26 -11.65
N GLN A 69 12.90 0.81 -10.66
CA GLN A 69 12.81 -0.57 -10.14
C GLN A 69 11.47 -0.78 -9.41
N PHE A 70 11.04 0.20 -8.61
CA PHE A 70 9.76 0.15 -7.91
C PHE A 70 8.54 -0.03 -8.83
N VAL A 71 8.55 0.53 -10.05
CA VAL A 71 7.42 0.42 -10.99
C VAL A 71 7.32 -0.96 -11.65
N VAL A 72 8.42 -1.72 -11.69
CA VAL A 72 8.49 -3.03 -12.35
C VAL A 72 8.05 -4.18 -11.43
N GLU A 73 8.03 -3.95 -10.11
CA GLU A 73 7.72 -4.92 -9.05
C GLU A 73 6.21 -5.21 -8.88
#